data_AF-A0A3B9SF04-F1
#
_entry.id   AF-A0A3B9SF04-F1
#
_cell.length_a   1.000
_cell.length_b   1.000
_cell.length_c   1.000
_cell.angle_alpha   90.00
_cell.angle_beta   90.00
_cell.angle_gamma   90.00
#
_symmetry.space_group_name_H-M   'P 1'
#
loop_
_entity.id
_entity.type
_entity.pdbx_description
1 polymer ?
#
loop_
_entity_poly.entity_id
_entity_poly.type
_entity_poly.pdbx_seq_one_letter_code
_entity_poly.pdbx_strand_id
1 'polypeptide(L)'
;MYFDAHAHFDDEQFDTDRELLIPQMHSFGVDYIINAGSDYETSIKSIALSEKYPFIYAAVGVHPENADRYDISALTELTKNKRVVAVGEIGLDYHYDNNPSQKNQMICFRDQLELAKAVDLPVVIHSRDAASDTFEAIKASGLKRGQIHAFSGSLEMALAYIKLGFYISVGGVVTFK
;
A
#
# COMPACT_ATOMS: atom_id res chain seq x y z
N MET A 1 2.15 1.00 22.57
CA MET A 1 1.26 1.41 21.47
C MET A 1 2.05 1.33 20.17
N TYR A 2 1.71 0.35 19.36
CA TYR A 2 2.19 0.21 17.98
C TYR A 2 1.05 0.50 17.01
N PHE A 3 1.38 1.16 15.91
CA PHE A 3 0.53 1.26 14.74
C PHE A 3 1.22 0.43 13.64
N ASP A 4 0.60 -0.67 13.23
CA ASP A 4 1.06 -1.41 12.06
C ASP A 4 0.58 -0.70 10.78
N ALA A 5 1.51 -0.02 10.11
CA ALA A 5 1.19 0.83 8.98
C ALA A 5 0.98 0.06 7.67
N HIS A 6 1.19 -1.26 7.65
CA HIS A 6 1.02 -2.08 6.44
C HIS A 6 0.90 -3.57 6.76
N ALA A 7 -0.33 -4.10 6.71
CA ALA A 7 -0.62 -5.51 6.87
C ALA A 7 -1.46 -6.05 5.70
N HIS A 8 -1.47 -7.37 5.55
CA HIS A 8 -2.32 -8.11 4.60
C HIS A 8 -3.07 -9.24 5.32
N PHE A 9 -3.87 -8.91 6.33
CA PHE A 9 -4.69 -9.91 7.01
C PHE A 9 -5.78 -10.50 6.11
N ASP A 10 -6.07 -9.90 4.96
CA ASP A 10 -6.97 -10.45 3.93
C ASP A 10 -6.37 -11.61 3.12
N ASP A 11 -5.06 -11.82 3.24
CA ASP A 11 -4.32 -12.91 2.60
C ASP A 11 -4.82 -14.29 3.08
N GLU A 12 -4.83 -15.26 2.17
CA GLU A 12 -5.31 -16.63 2.42
C GLU A 12 -4.52 -17.36 3.51
N GLN A 13 -3.25 -16.96 3.75
CA GLN A 13 -2.43 -17.52 4.82
C GLN A 13 -3.07 -17.36 6.21
N PHE A 14 -3.94 -16.36 6.37
CA PHE A 14 -4.68 -16.13 7.62
C PHE A 14 -6.07 -16.78 7.65
N ASP A 15 -6.52 -17.47 6.59
CA ASP A 15 -7.90 -17.99 6.54
C ASP A 15 -8.25 -18.95 7.68
N THR A 16 -7.24 -19.65 8.22
CA THR A 16 -7.45 -20.64 9.29
C THR A 16 -7.62 -20.02 10.68
N ASP A 17 -7.04 -18.85 10.93
CA ASP A 17 -6.91 -18.30 12.28
C ASP A 17 -7.13 -16.78 12.40
N ARG A 18 -7.42 -16.06 11.31
CA ARG A 18 -7.70 -14.61 11.27
C ARG A 18 -8.63 -14.14 12.38
N GLU A 19 -9.75 -14.85 12.53
CA GLU A 19 -10.80 -14.54 13.52
C GLU A 19 -10.36 -14.74 14.97
N LEU A 20 -9.37 -15.61 15.19
CA LEU A 20 -8.77 -15.83 16.49
C LEU A 20 -7.62 -14.85 16.73
N LEU A 21 -6.84 -14.53 15.70
CA LEU A 21 -5.62 -13.73 15.76
C LEU A 21 -5.91 -12.23 15.91
N ILE A 22 -6.76 -11.66 15.04
CA ILE A 22 -7.00 -10.21 15.00
C ILE A 22 -7.47 -9.65 16.35
N PRO A 23 -8.42 -10.25 17.09
CA PRO A 23 -8.84 -9.74 18.39
C PRO A 23 -7.73 -9.68 19.44
N GLN A 24 -6.64 -10.43 19.26
CA GLN A 24 -5.51 -10.48 20.18
C GLN A 24 -4.47 -9.37 19.94
N MET A 25 -4.58 -8.57 18.87
CA MET A 25 -3.57 -7.56 18.49
C MET A 25 -3.24 -6.58 19.62
N HIS A 26 -4.24 -6.11 20.35
CA HIS A 26 -4.03 -5.22 21.51
C HIS A 26 -3.22 -5.89 22.63
N SER A 27 -3.35 -7.20 22.83
CA SER A 27 -2.56 -7.93 23.83
C SER A 27 -1.08 -8.01 23.46
N PHE A 28 -0.76 -7.87 22.17
CA PHE A 28 0.60 -7.73 21.64
C PHE A 28 1.06 -6.27 21.55
N GLY A 29 0.23 -5.32 22.00
CA GLY A 29 0.53 -3.89 22.00
C GLY A 29 0.31 -3.20 20.66
N VAL A 30 -0.32 -3.87 19.68
CA VAL A 30 -0.72 -3.30 18.38
C VAL A 30 -2.11 -2.71 18.52
N ASP A 31 -2.19 -1.38 18.48
CA ASP A 31 -3.42 -0.64 18.75
C ASP A 31 -4.16 -0.20 17.50
N TYR A 32 -3.47 -0.14 16.35
CA TYR A 32 -4.04 0.24 15.06
C TYR A 32 -3.32 -0.47 13.93
N ILE A 33 -4.05 -0.72 12.84
CA ILE A 33 -3.55 -1.45 11.67
C ILE A 33 -4.09 -0.78 10.41
N ILE A 34 -3.25 -0.61 9.39
CA ILE A 34 -3.70 -0.38 8.01
C ILE A 34 -3.56 -1.70 7.25
N ASN A 35 -4.68 -2.25 6.81
CA ASN A 35 -4.73 -3.42 5.94
C ASN A 35 -4.76 -2.97 4.47
N ALA A 36 -3.76 -3.36 3.68
CA ALA A 36 -3.62 -2.94 2.31
C ALA A 36 -4.14 -4.01 1.33
N GLY A 37 -5.10 -3.63 0.48
CA GLY A 37 -5.47 -4.44 -0.67
C GLY A 37 -4.41 -4.36 -1.77
N SER A 38 -4.29 -5.43 -2.56
CA SER A 38 -3.36 -5.55 -3.69
C SER A 38 -4.07 -5.60 -5.05
N ASP A 39 -5.39 -5.69 -5.04
CA ASP A 39 -6.30 -5.64 -6.19
C ASP A 39 -7.72 -5.23 -5.71
N TYR A 40 -8.70 -5.27 -6.60
CA TYR A 40 -10.08 -4.89 -6.28
C TYR A 40 -10.71 -5.82 -5.24
N GLU A 41 -10.55 -7.13 -5.38
CA GLU A 41 -11.11 -8.15 -4.51
C GLU A 41 -10.54 -8.08 -3.09
N THR A 42 -9.21 -7.99 -2.97
CA THR A 42 -8.49 -7.81 -1.70
C THR A 42 -8.75 -6.44 -1.07
N SER A 43 -8.98 -5.40 -1.88
CA SER A 43 -9.44 -4.09 -1.39
C SER A 43 -10.83 -4.18 -0.74
N ILE A 44 -11.77 -4.95 -1.32
CA ILE A 44 -13.08 -5.21 -0.71
C ILE A 44 -12.92 -5.98 0.60
N LYS A 45 -12.07 -7.01 0.64
CA LYS A 45 -11.78 -7.76 1.87
C LYS A 45 -11.18 -6.85 2.95
N SER A 46 -10.24 -5.98 2.58
CA SER A 46 -9.63 -4.99 3.48
C SER A 46 -10.67 -4.04 4.08
N ILE A 47 -11.60 -3.55 3.26
CA ILE A 47 -12.74 -2.75 3.75
C ILE A 47 -13.58 -3.57 4.72
N ALA A 48 -13.96 -4.81 4.40
CA ALA A 48 -14.76 -5.65 5.29
C ALA A 48 -14.07 -5.90 6.64
N LEU A 49 -12.74 -6.11 6.65
CA LEU A 49 -11.96 -6.21 7.89
C LEU A 49 -12.00 -4.90 8.69
N SER A 50 -11.84 -3.77 8.00
CA SER A 50 -11.87 -2.46 8.65
C SER A 50 -13.24 -2.11 9.24
N GLU A 51 -14.34 -2.58 8.64
CA GLU A 51 -15.69 -2.39 9.17
C GLU A 51 -15.97 -3.30 10.37
N LYS A 52 -15.42 -4.50 10.36
CA LYS A 52 -15.58 -5.48 11.44
C LYS A 52 -14.75 -5.14 12.68
N TYR A 53 -13.52 -4.67 12.48
CA TYR A 53 -12.57 -4.40 13.56
C TYR A 53 -12.27 -2.90 13.64
N PRO A 54 -12.76 -2.17 14.66
CA PRO A 54 -12.65 -0.71 14.73
C PRO A 54 -11.22 -0.14 14.70
N PHE A 55 -10.23 -0.93 15.10
CA PHE A 55 -8.81 -0.56 15.08
C PHE A 55 -8.09 -0.85 13.74
N ILE A 56 -8.78 -1.44 12.77
CA ILE A 56 -8.27 -1.69 11.42
C ILE A 56 -8.82 -0.64 10.45
N TYR A 57 -7.95 -0.07 9.62
CA TYR A 57 -8.29 0.80 8.51
C TYR A 57 -7.89 0.14 7.19
N ALA A 58 -8.50 0.56 6.08
CA ALA A 58 -8.22 -0.01 4.76
C ALA A 58 -7.36 0.95 3.92
N ALA A 59 -6.39 0.39 3.19
CA ALA A 59 -5.86 0.99 1.97
C ALA A 59 -6.38 0.19 0.78
N VAL A 60 -6.77 0.88 -0.29
CA VAL A 60 -7.31 0.26 -1.50
C VAL A 60 -6.47 0.64 -2.71
N GLY A 61 -6.18 -0.33 -3.57
CA GLY A 61 -5.27 -0.12 -4.68
C GLY A 61 -5.02 -1.40 -5.47
N VAL A 62 -4.16 -1.27 -6.47
CA VAL A 62 -3.71 -2.34 -7.34
C VAL A 62 -2.19 -2.35 -7.30
N HIS A 63 -1.66 -3.46 -6.77
CA HIS A 63 -0.25 -3.76 -6.69
C HIS A 63 0.33 -3.93 -8.12
N PRO A 64 1.60 -3.57 -8.38
CA PRO A 64 2.22 -3.70 -9.70
C PRO A 64 2.10 -5.10 -10.34
N GLU A 65 2.03 -6.16 -9.53
CA GLU A 65 1.84 -7.54 -10.01
C GLU A 65 0.46 -7.76 -10.67
N ASN A 66 -0.52 -6.91 -10.38
CA ASN A 66 -1.88 -6.97 -10.92
C ASN A 66 -2.17 -5.88 -11.97
N ALA A 67 -1.14 -5.14 -12.42
CA ALA A 67 -1.28 -3.95 -13.26
C ALA A 67 -1.82 -4.20 -14.69
N ASP A 68 -1.95 -5.44 -15.15
CA ASP A 68 -2.48 -5.74 -16.48
C ASP A 68 -4.00 -5.56 -16.59
N ARG A 69 -4.73 -5.65 -15.47
CA ARG A 69 -6.20 -5.56 -15.44
C ARG A 69 -6.67 -4.86 -14.19
N TYR A 70 -7.08 -3.60 -14.33
CA TYR A 70 -7.69 -2.83 -13.27
C TYR A 70 -8.78 -1.91 -13.82
N ASP A 71 -9.69 -1.50 -12.94
CA ASP A 71 -10.69 -0.46 -13.23
C ASP A 71 -10.54 0.68 -12.22
N ILE A 72 -9.96 1.79 -12.67
CA ILE A 72 -9.75 2.97 -11.84
C ILE A 72 -11.06 3.57 -11.32
N SER A 73 -12.18 3.41 -12.05
CA SER A 73 -13.49 3.91 -11.63
C SER A 73 -14.04 3.07 -10.48
N ALA A 74 -13.86 1.75 -10.55
CA ALA A 74 -14.22 0.84 -9.46
C ALA A 74 -13.41 1.13 -8.19
N LEU A 75 -12.09 1.34 -8.31
CA LEU A 75 -11.23 1.76 -7.19
C LEU A 75 -11.67 3.11 -6.61
N THR A 76 -12.02 4.07 -7.48
CA THR A 76 -12.54 5.38 -7.06
C THR A 76 -13.78 5.24 -6.18
N GLU A 77 -14.70 4.32 -6.51
CA GLU A 77 -15.87 4.05 -5.69
C GLU A 77 -15.49 3.53 -4.30
N LEU A 78 -14.51 2.62 -4.21
CA LEU A 78 -14.04 2.08 -2.93
C LEU A 78 -13.50 3.19 -2.01
N THR A 79 -12.81 4.19 -2.55
CA THR A 79 -12.27 5.31 -1.75
C THR A 79 -13.33 6.15 -1.03
N LYS A 80 -14.61 6.04 -1.41
CA LYS A 80 -15.71 6.75 -0.74
C LYS A 80 -16.08 6.12 0.61
N ASN A 81 -15.64 4.90 0.89
CA ASN A 81 -15.86 4.28 2.20
C ASN A 81 -15.03 5.00 3.28
N LYS A 82 -15.67 5.39 4.38
CA LYS A 82 -15.04 6.16 5.47
C LYS A 82 -13.92 5.42 6.20
N ARG A 83 -13.81 4.11 6.03
CA ARG A 83 -12.74 3.28 6.60
C ARG A 83 -11.51 3.21 5.71
N VAL A 84 -11.60 3.67 4.47
CA VAL A 84 -10.46 3.78 3.55
C VAL A 84 -9.69 5.05 3.88
N VAL A 85 -8.41 4.89 4.19
CA VAL A 85 -7.53 5.98 4.65
C VAL A 85 -6.34 6.24 3.74
N ALA A 86 -6.12 5.40 2.73
CA ALA A 86 -5.03 5.54 1.77
C ALA A 86 -5.37 4.85 0.43
N VAL A 87 -4.68 5.29 -0.63
CA VAL A 87 -4.61 4.54 -1.90
C VAL A 87 -3.34 3.70 -1.88
N GLY A 88 -3.48 2.38 -1.97
CA GLY A 88 -2.40 1.45 -1.69
C GLY A 88 -2.89 0.01 -1.54
N GLU A 89 -2.09 -0.99 -1.83
CA GLU A 89 -0.68 -0.88 -2.23
C GLU A 89 -0.53 -0.62 -3.74
N ILE A 90 0.27 0.39 -4.10
CA ILE A 90 0.49 0.81 -5.49
C ILE A 90 1.98 1.02 -5.73
N GLY A 91 2.47 0.92 -6.97
CA GLY A 91 3.88 1.21 -7.24
C GLY A 91 4.44 0.43 -8.41
N LEU A 92 5.73 0.07 -8.30
CA LEU A 92 6.49 -0.60 -9.35
C LEU A 92 7.31 -1.76 -8.76
N ASP A 93 7.25 -2.92 -9.42
CA ASP A 93 8.05 -4.11 -9.11
C ASP A 93 8.66 -4.69 -10.39
N TYR A 94 9.95 -4.45 -10.58
CA TYR A 94 10.71 -4.90 -11.75
C TYR A 94 11.52 -6.18 -11.48
N HIS A 95 11.30 -6.83 -10.34
CA HIS A 95 12.13 -7.95 -9.90
C HIS A 95 11.82 -9.25 -10.64
N TYR A 96 10.54 -9.53 -10.91
CA TYR A 96 10.10 -10.79 -11.50
C TYR A 96 9.70 -10.67 -12.98
N ASP A 97 10.18 -11.60 -13.81
CA ASP A 97 9.92 -11.62 -15.26
C ASP A 97 8.45 -11.90 -15.63
N ASN A 98 7.69 -12.54 -14.74
CA ASN A 98 6.28 -12.86 -14.94
C ASN A 98 5.34 -11.72 -14.51
N ASN A 99 5.87 -10.61 -13.99
CA ASN A 99 5.06 -9.44 -13.66
C ASN A 99 4.53 -8.77 -14.94
N PRO A 100 3.44 -7.99 -14.82
CA PRO A 100 3.02 -7.06 -15.86
C PRO A 100 4.19 -6.23 -16.37
N SER A 101 4.17 -5.89 -17.66
CA SER A 101 5.26 -5.11 -18.26
C SER A 101 5.49 -3.79 -17.52
N GLN A 102 6.74 -3.31 -17.47
CA GLN A 102 7.09 -2.03 -16.83
C GLN A 102 6.18 -0.87 -17.29
N LYS A 103 5.78 -0.89 -18.57
CA LYS A 103 4.84 0.05 -19.16
C LYS A 103 3.46 -0.03 -18.50
N ASN A 104 2.90 -1.23 -18.35
CA ASN A 104 1.58 -1.41 -17.73
C ASN A 104 1.60 -1.04 -16.25
N GLN A 105 2.66 -1.43 -15.53
CA GLN A 105 2.86 -1.01 -14.14
C GLN A 105 2.92 0.51 -14.01
N MET A 106 3.67 1.20 -14.88
CA MET A 106 3.77 2.67 -14.84
C MET A 106 2.44 3.37 -15.16
N ILE A 107 1.64 2.84 -16.08
CA ILE A 107 0.30 3.38 -16.39
C ILE A 107 -0.61 3.21 -15.17
N CYS A 108 -0.70 1.98 -14.64
CA CYS A 108 -1.49 1.67 -13.44
C CYS A 108 -1.08 2.52 -12.24
N PHE A 109 0.23 2.68 -12.01
CA PHE A 109 0.75 3.46 -10.91
C PHE A 109 0.37 4.95 -11.04
N ARG A 110 0.54 5.54 -12.22
CA ARG A 110 0.19 6.96 -12.46
C ARG A 110 -1.30 7.23 -12.31
N ASP A 111 -2.15 6.35 -12.81
CA ASP A 111 -3.61 6.48 -12.67
C ASP A 111 -4.00 6.50 -11.18
N GLN A 112 -3.37 5.66 -10.36
CA GLN A 112 -3.63 5.59 -8.93
C GLN A 112 -3.03 6.79 -8.15
N LEU A 113 -1.90 7.36 -8.59
CA LEU A 113 -1.38 8.62 -8.03
C LEU A 113 -2.33 9.79 -8.31
N GLU A 114 -2.89 9.88 -9.52
CA GLU A 114 -3.89 10.91 -9.84
C GLU A 114 -5.20 10.68 -9.09
N LEU A 115 -5.63 9.42 -8.91
CA LEU A 115 -6.76 9.09 -8.04
C LEU A 115 -6.52 9.61 -6.61
N ALA A 116 -5.40 9.23 -5.99
CA ALA A 116 -5.08 9.63 -4.61
C ALA A 116 -5.11 11.16 -4.42
N LYS A 117 -4.60 11.90 -5.41
CA LYS A 117 -4.67 13.36 -5.44
C LYS A 117 -6.10 13.89 -5.58
N ALA A 118 -6.92 13.28 -6.45
CA ALA A 118 -8.31 13.68 -6.66
C ALA A 118 -9.18 13.48 -5.41
N VAL A 119 -8.91 12.43 -4.63
CA VAL A 119 -9.66 12.11 -3.40
C VAL A 119 -9.00 12.61 -2.11
N ASP A 120 -7.88 13.34 -2.23
CA ASP A 120 -7.06 13.83 -1.12
C ASP A 120 -6.69 12.75 -0.09
N LEU A 121 -6.28 11.57 -0.55
CA LEU A 121 -5.78 10.49 0.31
C LEU A 121 -4.25 10.34 0.19
N PRO A 122 -3.55 9.97 1.28
CA PRO A 122 -2.15 9.57 1.20
C PRO A 122 -2.00 8.26 0.41
N VAL A 123 -0.78 7.96 -0.03
CA VAL A 123 -0.46 6.74 -0.77
C VAL A 123 0.42 5.77 0.01
N VAL A 124 0.24 4.47 -0.22
CA VAL A 124 1.15 3.41 0.26
C VAL A 124 1.87 2.82 -0.95
N ILE A 125 3.18 3.07 -1.01
CA ILE A 125 4.01 2.81 -2.19
C ILE A 125 4.84 1.54 -2.02
N HIS A 126 4.69 0.61 -2.97
CA HIS A 126 5.63 -0.46 -3.24
C HIS A 126 6.73 0.01 -4.20
N SER A 127 7.98 -0.38 -3.94
CA SER A 127 9.06 -0.18 -4.89
C SER A 127 10.10 -1.28 -4.77
N ARG A 128 10.27 -2.08 -5.82
CA ARG A 128 11.29 -3.13 -5.89
C ARG A 128 11.97 -3.11 -7.24
N ASP A 129 13.30 -3.00 -7.24
CA ASP A 129 14.15 -2.86 -8.43
C ASP A 129 13.72 -1.74 -9.41
N ALA A 130 12.91 -0.79 -8.93
CA ALA A 130 12.26 0.27 -9.71
C ALA A 130 12.40 1.65 -9.05
N ALA A 131 13.40 1.82 -8.19
CA ALA A 131 13.47 2.96 -7.26
C ALA A 131 13.54 4.32 -7.96
N SER A 132 14.30 4.44 -9.06
CA SER A 132 14.41 5.69 -9.83
C SER A 132 13.08 6.09 -10.47
N ASP A 133 12.43 5.14 -11.15
CA ASP A 133 11.16 5.38 -11.85
C ASP A 133 10.03 5.65 -10.86
N THR A 134 10.05 4.96 -9.71
CA THR A 134 9.09 5.19 -8.62
C THR A 134 9.23 6.61 -8.08
N PHE A 135 10.45 7.03 -7.78
CA PHE A 135 10.74 8.37 -7.24
C PHE A 135 10.32 9.47 -8.21
N GLU A 136 10.68 9.35 -9.50
CA GLU A 136 10.32 10.37 -10.49
C GLU A 136 8.80 10.43 -10.75
N ALA A 137 8.09 9.29 -10.74
CA ALA A 137 6.63 9.27 -10.85
C ALA A 137 5.96 9.96 -9.65
N ILE A 138 6.41 9.69 -8.42
CA ILE A 138 5.90 10.35 -7.21
C ILE A 138 6.16 11.86 -7.27
N LYS A 139 7.39 12.25 -7.58
CA LYS A 139 7.78 13.66 -7.70
C LYS A 139 6.94 14.39 -8.75
N ALA A 140 6.69 13.75 -9.91
CA ALA A 140 5.86 14.31 -10.97
C ALA A 140 4.38 14.47 -10.57
N SER A 141 3.84 13.56 -9.74
CA SER A 141 2.46 13.64 -9.25
C SER A 141 2.19 14.88 -8.37
N GLY A 142 3.24 15.36 -7.68
CA GLY A 142 3.16 16.46 -6.73
C GLY A 142 2.52 16.08 -5.38
N LEU A 143 2.22 14.80 -5.14
CA LEU A 143 1.81 14.30 -3.83
C LEU A 143 2.89 14.54 -2.78
N LYS A 144 2.44 14.79 -1.55
CA LYS A 144 3.33 15.09 -0.40
C LYS A 144 3.00 14.28 0.84
N ARG A 145 2.11 13.28 0.72
CA ARG A 145 1.65 12.44 1.83
C ARG A 145 1.63 11.00 1.36
N GLY A 146 2.40 10.16 2.03
CA GLY A 146 2.44 8.72 1.77
C GLY A 146 3.59 8.05 2.50
N GLN A 147 3.65 6.74 2.39
CA GLN A 147 4.76 5.94 2.89
C GLN A 147 5.39 5.13 1.78
N ILE A 148 6.71 4.99 1.82
CA ILE A 148 7.43 4.00 1.03
C ILE A 148 7.49 2.72 1.88
N HIS A 149 6.66 1.74 1.52
CA HIS A 149 6.56 0.46 2.20
C HIS A 149 7.87 -0.34 2.04
N ALA A 150 8.23 -1.09 3.09
CA ALA A 150 9.39 -1.99 3.13
C ALA A 150 10.67 -1.42 2.50
N PHE A 151 11.01 -0.17 2.84
CA PHE A 151 12.12 0.54 2.20
C PHE A 151 13.46 -0.16 2.45
N SER A 152 14.18 -0.45 1.37
CA SER A 152 15.49 -1.13 1.38
C SER A 152 16.57 -0.37 0.59
N GLY A 153 16.30 0.89 0.25
CA GLY A 153 17.23 1.75 -0.50
C GLY A 153 18.31 2.42 0.36
N SER A 154 19.07 3.33 -0.25
CA SER A 154 20.13 4.05 0.46
C SER A 154 19.61 5.19 1.35
N LEU A 155 20.44 5.66 2.29
CA LEU A 155 20.13 6.81 3.15
C LEU A 155 19.82 8.08 2.33
N GLU A 156 20.56 8.30 1.24
CA GLU A 156 20.38 9.45 0.37
C GLU A 156 18.98 9.44 -0.27
N MET A 157 18.52 8.27 -0.70
CA MET A 157 17.20 8.08 -1.27
C MET A 157 16.10 8.23 -0.22
N ALA A 158 16.30 7.69 1.00
CA ALA A 158 15.37 7.91 2.11
C ALA A 158 15.20 9.40 2.42
N LEU A 159 16.31 10.14 2.51
CA LEU A 159 16.29 11.59 2.72
C LEU A 159 15.62 12.34 1.56
N ALA A 160 15.73 11.85 0.32
CA ALA A 160 15.04 12.43 -0.83
C ALA A 160 13.52 12.26 -0.72
N TYR A 161 13.03 11.07 -0.34
CA TYR A 161 11.60 10.85 -0.08
C TYR A 161 11.08 11.71 1.08
N ILE A 162 11.83 11.82 2.17
CA ILE A 162 11.47 12.66 3.32
C ILE A 162 11.32 14.13 2.90
N LYS A 163 12.21 14.64 2.04
CA LYS A 163 12.11 16.00 1.48
C LYS A 163 10.84 16.22 0.63
N LEU A 164 10.30 15.16 0.03
CA LEU A 164 9.03 15.20 -0.70
C LEU A 164 7.80 15.12 0.24
N GLY A 165 7.99 14.84 1.53
CA GLY A 165 6.92 14.68 2.53
C GLY A 165 6.49 13.23 2.78
N PHE A 166 7.24 12.26 2.27
CA PHE A 166 6.95 10.84 2.45
C PHE A 166 7.61 10.29 3.71
N TYR A 167 6.93 9.32 4.32
CA TYR A 167 7.46 8.50 5.41
C TYR A 167 8.21 7.29 4.85
N ILE A 168 9.20 6.82 5.60
CA ILE A 168 9.94 5.60 5.31
C ILE A 168 9.43 4.51 6.24
N SER A 169 8.85 3.45 5.67
CA SER A 169 8.43 2.27 6.43
C SER A 169 9.59 1.29 6.53
N VAL A 170 9.88 0.86 7.75
CA VAL A 170 10.93 -0.13 8.03
C VAL A 170 10.24 -1.41 8.49
N GLY A 171 10.26 -2.43 7.62
CA GLY A 171 9.71 -3.75 7.91
C GLY A 171 10.76 -4.75 8.40
N GLY A 172 10.34 -6.02 8.51
CA GLY A 172 11.21 -7.12 8.95
C GLY A 172 12.43 -7.39 8.06
N VAL A 173 12.44 -6.89 6.82
CA VAL A 173 13.56 -7.01 5.87
C VAL A 173 14.86 -6.45 6.46
N VAL A 174 14.80 -5.48 7.38
CA VAL A 174 15.97 -4.95 8.09
C VAL A 174 16.75 -6.01 8.88
N THR A 175 16.11 -7.14 9.20
CA THR A 175 16.72 -8.25 9.95
C THR A 175 17.39 -9.29 9.06
N PHE A 176 17.23 -9.21 7.74
CA PHE A 176 17.84 -10.15 6.79
C PHE A 176 19.33 -9.84 6.65
N LYS A 177 20.14 -10.88 6.42
CA LYS A 177 21.60 -10.80 6.29
C LYS A 177 22.04 -11.11 4.88
#